data_AF-A0A419FMC6-F1
#
_entry.id   AF-A0A419FMC6-F1
#
_cell.length_a   1.000
_cell.length_b   1.000
_cell.length_c   1.000
_cell.angle_alpha   90.00
_cell.angle_beta   90.00
_cell.angle_gamma   90.00
#
_symmetry.space_group_name_H-M   'P 1'
#
loop_
_entity.id
_entity.type
_entity.pdbx_description
1 polymer ?
#
loop_
_entity_poly.entity_id
_entity_poly.type
_entity_poly.pdbx_seq_one_letter_code
_entity_poly.pdbx_strand_id
1 'polypeptide(L)' 'MIAEVYEALRAAGAPDEKAKEAAKVMAELGQEERLARIESDTKLIKWMMGVLVTMNIGIILMLIKALS' A
#
# COMPACT_ATOMS: atom_id res chain seq x y z
N MET A 1 10.87 -8.30 -15.11
CA MET A 1 10.11 -9.46 -15.63
C MET A 1 9.98 -10.44 -14.49
N ILE A 2 8.79 -10.98 -14.24
CA ILE A 2 8.62 -12.05 -13.25
C ILE A 2 9.06 -13.36 -13.91
N ALA A 3 10.19 -13.91 -13.49
CA ALA A 3 10.82 -15.07 -14.14
C ALA A 3 9.91 -16.30 -14.09
N GLU A 4 9.21 -16.50 -12.98
CA GLU A 4 8.27 -17.61 -12.80
C GLU A 4 7.10 -17.55 -13.79
N VAL A 5 6.59 -16.34 -14.09
CA VAL A 5 5.50 -16.14 -15.04
C VAL A 5 5.97 -16.44 -16.47
N TYR A 6 7.19 -16.01 -16.83
CA TYR A 6 7.78 -16.32 -18.13
C TYR A 6 8.00 -17.83 -18.30
N GLU A 7 8.58 -18.50 -17.30
CA GLU A 7 8.84 -19.94 -17.35
C GLU A 7 7.53 -20.74 -17.41
N ALA A 8 6.50 -20.35 -16.66
CA ALA A 8 5.19 -20.98 -16.72
C ALA A 8 4.53 -20.83 -18.11
N LEU A 9 4.61 -19.64 -18.71
CA LEU A 9 4.08 -19.39 -20.05
C LEU A 9 4.85 -20.18 -21.12
N ARG A 10 6.17 -20.25 -21.00
CA ARG A 10 7.01 -21.05 -21.89
C ARG A 10 6.71 -22.56 -21.74
N ALA A 11 6.54 -23.05 -20.52
CA ALA A 11 6.15 -24.43 -20.24
C ALA A 11 4.74 -24.75 -20.78
N ALA A 12 3.84 -23.76 -20.83
CA ALA A 12 2.52 -23.87 -21.46
C ALA A 12 2.57 -23.78 -23.00
N GLY A 13 3.75 -23.65 -23.61
CA GLY A 13 3.94 -23.60 -25.07
C GLY A 13 3.75 -22.22 -25.69
N ALA A 14 3.74 -21.14 -24.90
CA ALA A 14 3.68 -19.79 -25.46
C ALA A 14 4.98 -19.45 -26.22
N PRO A 15 4.89 -18.73 -27.37
CA PRO A 15 6.06 -18.23 -28.06
C PRO A 15 6.92 -17.34 -27.16
N ASP A 16 8.25 -17.49 -27.26
CA ASP A 16 9.23 -16.86 -26.35
C ASP A 16 9.01 -15.35 -26.18
N GLU A 17 8.87 -14.63 -27.30
CA GLU A 17 8.65 -13.18 -27.32
C GLU A 17 7.37 -12.77 -26.59
N LYS A 18 6.29 -13.56 -26.76
CA LYS A 18 4.99 -13.30 -26.11
C LYS A 18 5.03 -13.64 -24.61
N ALA A 19 5.71 -14.72 -24.24
CA ALA A 19 5.90 -15.09 -22.84
C ALA A 19 6.70 -14.00 -22.10
N LYS A 20 7.74 -13.47 -22.76
CA LYS A 20 8.60 -12.39 -22.26
C LYS A 20 7.84 -11.07 -22.10
N GLU A 21 7.04 -10.67 -23.10
CA GLU A 21 6.19 -9.50 -22.99
C GLU A 21 5.15 -9.63 -21.86
N ALA A 22 4.43 -10.73 -21.79
CA ALA A 22 3.40 -10.94 -20.77
C ALA A 22 4.00 -10.91 -19.34
N ALA A 23 5.15 -11.55 -19.13
CA ALA A 23 5.85 -11.53 -17.85
C ALA A 23 6.47 -10.16 -17.51
N LYS A 24 6.74 -9.31 -18.52
CA LYS A 24 7.15 -7.93 -18.34
C LYS A 24 5.97 -7.05 -17.93
N VAL A 25 4.83 -7.17 -18.61
CA VAL A 25 3.59 -6.45 -18.27
C VAL A 25 3.12 -6.82 -16.87
N MET A 26 3.17 -8.10 -16.48
CA MET A 26 2.84 -8.51 -15.11
C MET A 26 3.78 -7.92 -14.06
N ALA A 27 5.07 -7.74 -14.39
CA ALA A 27 6.01 -7.05 -13.50
C ALA A 27 5.69 -5.55 -13.38
N GLU A 28 5.31 -4.90 -14.49
CA GLU A 28 4.92 -3.48 -14.54
C GLU A 28 3.56 -3.23 -13.88
N LEU A 29 2.65 -4.21 -13.90
CA LEU A 29 1.41 -4.22 -13.12
C LEU A 29 1.65 -4.51 -11.64
N GLY A 30 2.88 -4.85 -11.25
CA GLY A 30 3.30 -5.04 -9.86
C GLY A 30 2.85 -3.85 -9.04
N GLN A 31 1.76 -4.03 -8.29
CA GLN A 31 1.10 -2.95 -7.55
C GLN A 31 1.94 -2.47 -6.36
N GLU A 32 3.16 -2.97 -6.18
CA GLU A 32 4.02 -2.73 -5.02
C GLU A 32 4.22 -1.23 -4.76
N GLU A 33 4.50 -0.42 -5.79
CA GLU A 33 4.69 1.02 -5.60
C GLU A 33 3.38 1.71 -5.19
N ARG A 34 2.26 1.33 -5.81
CA ARG A 34 0.93 1.89 -5.46
C ARG A 34 0.49 1.46 -4.07
N LEU A 35 0.75 0.22 -3.69
CA LEU A 35 0.44 -0.34 -2.37
C LEU A 35 1.32 0.32 -1.31
N ALA A 36 2.63 0.43 -1.54
CA ALA A 36 3.55 1.13 -0.65
C ALA A 36 3.13 2.59 -0.43
N ARG A 37 2.68 3.28 -1.48
CA ARG A 37 2.14 4.63 -1.37
C ARG A 37 0.87 4.68 -0.52
N ILE A 38 -0.08 3.77 -0.78
CA ILE A 38 -1.33 3.67 0.00
C ILE A 38 -1.03 3.35 1.47
N GLU A 39 -0.08 2.47 1.76
CA GLU A 39 0.34 2.13 3.11
C GLU A 39 0.97 3.34 3.82
N SER A 40 1.83 4.08 3.12
CA SER A 40 2.43 5.32 3.63
C SER A 40 1.36 6.37 3.96
N ASP A 41 0.44 6.62 3.03
CA ASP A 41 -0.65 7.58 3.22
C ASP A 41 -1.57 7.15 4.38
N THR A 42 -1.88 5.85 4.47
CA THR A 42 -2.68 5.29 5.56
C THR A 42 -1.98 5.45 6.91
N LYS A 43 -0.66 5.23 6.98
CA LYS A 43 0.14 5.42 8.19
C LYS A 43 0.12 6.89 8.63
N LEU A 44 0.24 7.82 7.69
CA LEU A 44 0.18 9.26 7.97
C LEU A 44 -1.21 9.66 8.49
N ILE A 45 -2.28 9.20 7.86
CA ILE A 45 -3.65 9.47 8.31
C ILE A 45 -3.90 8.91 9.72
N LYS A 46 -3.42 7.69 10.03
CA LYS A 46 -3.52 7.11 11.37
C LYS A 46 -2.85 7.97 12.43
N TRP A 47 -1.67 8.52 12.13
CA TRP A 47 -0.97 9.43 13.03
C TRP A 47 -1.75 10.74 13.25
N MET A 48 -2.24 11.35 12.18
CA MET A 48 -3.05 12.58 12.28
C MET A 48 -4.30 12.36 13.12
N MET A 49 -5.00 11.24 12.91
CA MET A 49 -6.16 10.86 13.71
C MET A 49 -5.80 10.65 15.18
N GLY A 50 -4.67 10.00 15.47
CA GLY A 50 -4.19 9.81 16.85
C GLY A 50 -3.91 11.12 17.56
N VAL A 51 -3.26 12.07 16.89
CA VAL A 51 -3.01 13.42 17.42
C VAL A 51 -4.32 14.15 17.67
N LEU A 52 -5.25 14.12 16.70
CA LEU A 52 -6.55 14.76 16.83
C LEU A 52 -7.35 14.22 18.02
N VAL A 53 -7.40 12.89 18.19
CA VAL A 53 -8.09 12.25 19.32
C VAL A 53 -7.45 12.64 20.65
N THR A 54 -6.11 12.60 20.73
CA THR A 54 -5.37 12.98 21.95
C THR A 54 -5.61 14.43 22.33
N MET A 55 -5.63 15.33 21.34
CA MET A 55 -5.90 16.75 21.56
C MET A 55 -7.32 17.00 22.07
N ASN A 56 -8.32 16.32 21.49
CA ASN A 56 -9.71 16.41 21.96
C ASN A 56 -9.84 15.90 23.40
N ILE A 57 -9.22 14.77 23.74
CA ILE A 57 -9.19 14.25 25.12
C ILE A 57 -8.55 15.29 26.05
N GLY A 58 -7.42 15.88 25.66
CA GLY A 58 -6.75 16.92 26.45
C GLY A 58 -7.65 18.13 26.73
N ILE A 59 -8.37 18.62 25.72
CA ILE A 59 -9.33 19.72 25.86
C ILE A 59 -10.45 19.33 26.83
N ILE A 60 -11.03 18.14 26.67
CA ILE A 60 -12.10 17.65 27.56
C ILE A 60 -11.61 17.58 29.02
N LEU A 61 -10.41 17.04 29.25
CA LEU A 61 -9.83 16.96 30.59
C LEU A 61 -9.56 18.35 31.20
N MET A 62 -9.13 19.32 30.39
CA MET A 62 -8.94 20.70 30.82
C MET A 62 -10.27 21.37 31.20
N LEU A 63 -11.32 21.15 30.40
CA LEU A 63 -12.66 21.66 30.70
C LEU A 63 -13.22 21.06 31.99
N ILE A 64 -13.06 19.75 32.20
CA ILE A 64 -13.49 19.10 33.46
C ILE A 64 -12.81 19.75 34.66
N LYS A 65 -11.50 19.99 34.60
CA LYS A 65 -10.76 20.68 35.66
C LYS A 65 -11.20 22.13 35.88
N ALA A 66 -11.68 22.81 34.84
CA ALA A 66 -12.13 24.20 34.94
C ALA A 66 -13.55 24.33 35.54
N LEU A 67 -14.36 23.27 35.46
CA LEU A 67 -15.74 23.24 35.97
C LEU A 67 -15.89 22.56 37.35
N SER A 68 -14.88 21.83 37.81
CA SER A 68 -14.82 21.20 39.16
C SER A 68 -14.24 22.15 40.20
#